data_AF-A0A2K5CMX9-F1
#
_entry.id   AF-A0A2K5CMX9-F1
#
_cell.length_a   1.000
_cell.length_b   1.000
_cell.length_c   1.000
_cell.angle_alpha   90.00
_cell.angle_beta   90.00
_cell.angle_gamma   90.00
#
_symmetry.space_group_name_H-M   'P 1'
#
loop_
_entity.id
_entity.type
_entity.pdbx_description
1 polymer ?
#
loop_
_entity_poly.entity_id
_entity_poly.type
_entity_poly.pdbx_seq_one_letter_code
_entity_poly.pdbx_strand_id
1 'polypeptide(L)'
;MAGPAAQSPMKLVALQLLLWHSALWTVQEAAPLGPASSLPQSFLLKCLEQVRKVQGDGTELQEKLVSETGCLRQLHSGLFLYQGLLQTLEGISPELAPTLDMLRLDIADFATTIWQQMEELGTAPALQPTRSATPALPSAFQRRVGGLLVASHLQSFLELVHRVLRQLAQT
;
A
#
# COMPACT_ATOMS: atom_id res chain seq x y z
N MET A 1 -0.92 -28.05 -0.73
CA MET A 1 -1.46 -27.21 0.36
C MET A 1 -0.34 -26.29 0.84
N ALA A 2 -0.33 -25.04 0.38
CA ALA A 2 0.63 -24.03 0.82
C ALA A 2 -0.04 -23.16 1.89
N GLY A 3 0.44 -23.27 3.14
CA GLY A 3 -0.05 -22.45 4.25
C GLY A 3 0.37 -20.98 4.07
N PRO A 4 -0.36 -20.02 4.68
CA PRO A 4 0.06 -18.64 4.64
C PRO A 4 1.33 -18.52 5.47
N ALA A 5 2.38 -17.98 4.86
CA ALA A 5 3.62 -17.66 5.55
C ALA A 5 3.30 -16.60 6.63
N ALA A 6 3.11 -17.09 7.86
CA ALA A 6 2.98 -16.26 9.04
C ALA A 6 4.19 -15.32 9.09
N GLN A 7 3.95 -14.03 8.84
CA GLN A 7 4.97 -13.02 9.06
C GLN A 7 5.31 -13.05 10.55
N SER A 8 6.53 -13.54 10.84
CA SER A 8 7.02 -13.74 12.19
C SER A 8 6.93 -12.44 13.00
N PRO A 9 6.44 -12.48 14.26
CA PRO A 9 6.35 -11.31 15.13
C PRO A 9 7.71 -10.61 15.31
N MET A 10 8.82 -11.34 15.12
CA MET A 10 10.18 -10.80 15.22
C MET A 10 10.50 -9.79 14.10
N LYS A 11 9.91 -9.92 12.90
CA LYS A 11 10.15 -8.98 11.79
C LYS A 11 9.50 -7.63 12.04
N LEU A 12 8.32 -7.62 12.65
CA LEU A 12 7.57 -6.41 12.99
C LEU A 12 8.26 -5.63 14.12
N VAL A 13 8.76 -6.34 15.13
CA VAL A 13 9.55 -5.75 16.23
C VAL A 13 10.86 -5.16 15.71
N ALA A 14 11.55 -5.84 14.80
CA ALA A 14 12.79 -5.34 14.19
C ALA A 14 12.54 -4.08 13.34
N LEU A 15 11.47 -4.05 12.55
CA LEU A 15 11.06 -2.87 11.76
C LEU A 15 10.68 -1.69 12.66
N GLN A 16 9.93 -1.93 13.74
CA GLN A 16 9.62 -0.89 14.73
C GLN A 16 10.89 -0.34 15.38
N LEU A 17 11.81 -1.20 15.80
CA LEU A 17 13.07 -0.77 16.40
C LEU A 17 13.91 0.05 15.43
N LEU A 18 14.01 -0.36 14.16
CA LEU A 18 14.68 0.41 13.11
C LEU A 18 14.03 1.78 12.91
N LEU A 19 12.70 1.85 12.88
CA LEU A 19 11.97 3.12 12.77
C LEU A 19 12.24 4.05 13.97
N TRP A 20 12.21 3.50 15.18
CA TRP A 20 12.48 4.25 16.41
C TRP A 20 13.94 4.75 16.49
N HIS A 21 14.91 3.93 16.08
CA HIS A 21 16.32 4.34 16.03
C HIS A 21 16.54 5.45 14.98
N SER A 22 15.81 5.40 13.86
CA SER A 22 15.86 6.42 12.81
C SER A 22 15.33 7.77 13.30
N ALA A 23 14.24 7.77 14.08
CA ALA A 23 13.61 8.96 14.64
C ALA A 23 14.35 9.54 15.86
N LEU A 24 15.08 8.72 16.62
CA LEU A 24 15.90 9.18 17.74
C LEU A 24 17.12 9.97 17.26
N TRP A 25 17.67 9.61 16.09
CA TRP A 25 18.86 10.27 15.53
C TRP A 25 18.56 11.65 14.92
N THR A 26 17.33 11.89 14.45
CA THR A 26 16.93 13.21 13.93
C THR A 26 16.72 14.26 15.03
N VAL A 27 16.58 13.84 16.29
CA VAL A 27 16.39 14.72 17.47
C VAL A 27 17.71 15.10 18.15
N GLN A 28 18.82 14.45 17.79
CA GLN A 28 20.14 14.81 18.29
C GLN A 28 20.69 15.99 17.47
N GLU A 29 20.16 17.20 17.72
CA GLU A 29 20.86 18.43 17.35
C GLU A 29 22.30 18.32 17.84
N ALA A 30 23.25 18.57 16.92
CA ALA A 30 24.66 18.44 17.21
C ALA A 30 25.00 19.27 18.46
N ALA A 31 25.23 18.59 19.58
CA ALA A 31 25.67 19.23 20.81
C ALA A 31 26.88 20.10 20.46
N PRO A 32 26.90 21.40 20.83
CA PRO A 32 27.94 22.31 20.41
C PRO A 32 29.27 21.75 20.91
N LEU A 33 30.09 21.28 19.97
CA LEU A 33 31.42 20.78 20.26
C LEU A 33 32.20 21.94 20.89
N GLY A 34 32.74 21.72 22.09
CA GLY A 34 33.60 22.68 22.76
C GLY A 34 34.78 23.09 21.86
N PRO A 35 35.45 24.22 22.15
CA PRO A 35 36.26 24.99 21.19
C PRO A 35 37.56 24.35 20.64
N ALA A 36 37.72 23.02 20.63
CA ALA A 36 39.02 22.40 20.42
C ALA A 36 39.08 21.16 19.49
N SER A 37 38.16 20.97 18.55
CA SER A 37 38.37 19.95 17.50
C SER A 37 37.77 20.34 16.15
N SER A 38 38.57 21.01 15.31
CA SER A 38 38.23 21.20 13.90
C SER A 38 38.49 19.90 13.14
N LEU A 39 37.48 19.34 12.49
CA LEU A 39 37.66 18.24 11.56
C LEU A 39 38.53 18.69 10.38
N PRO A 40 39.40 17.82 9.84
CA PRO A 40 40.14 18.13 8.62
C PRO A 40 39.18 18.49 7.48
N GLN A 41 39.47 19.59 6.76
CA GLN A 41 38.59 20.11 5.71
C GLN A 41 38.30 19.08 4.61
N SER A 42 39.30 18.26 4.25
CA SER A 42 39.16 17.18 3.26
C SER A 42 38.18 16.08 3.70
N PHE A 43 38.14 15.80 5.01
CA PHE A 43 37.21 14.85 5.60
C PHE A 43 35.78 15.40 5.58
N LEU A 44 35.59 16.66 5.98
CA LEU A 44 34.29 17.33 5.95
C LEU A 44 33.68 17.32 4.55
N LEU A 45 34.44 17.76 3.54
CA LEU A 45 33.98 17.77 2.15
C LEU A 45 33.60 16.38 1.65
N LYS A 46 34.38 15.35 2.02
CA LYS A 46 34.09 13.96 1.67
C LYS A 46 32.80 13.47 2.33
N CYS A 47 32.58 13.78 3.60
CA CYS A 47 31.35 13.43 4.31
C CYS A 47 30.13 14.12 3.70
N LEU A 48 30.23 15.41 3.40
CA LEU A 48 29.12 16.17 2.79
C LEU A 48 28.75 15.61 1.41
N GLU A 49 29.73 15.28 0.57
CA GLU A 49 29.45 14.68 -0.74
C GLU A 49 28.85 13.27 -0.61
N GLN A 50 29.31 12.47 0.37
CA GLN A 50 28.69 11.17 0.64
C GLN A 50 27.24 11.29 1.11
N VAL A 51 26.93 12.26 1.98
CA VAL A 51 25.55 12.54 2.41
C VAL A 51 24.69 12.92 1.21
N ARG A 52 25.17 13.82 0.35
CA ARG A 52 24.45 14.23 -0.87
C ARG A 52 24.20 13.05 -1.80
N LYS A 53 25.18 12.16 -1.96
CA LYS A 53 25.05 10.94 -2.76
C LYS A 53 24.02 9.99 -2.15
N VAL A 54 24.09 9.70 -0.85
CA VAL A 54 23.14 8.82 -0.15
C VAL A 54 21.72 9.39 -0.20
N GLN A 55 21.56 10.70 -0.11
CA GLN A 55 20.27 11.36 -0.30
C GLN A 55 19.74 11.14 -1.73
N GLY A 56 20.58 11.34 -2.75
CA GLY A 56 20.22 11.07 -4.14
C GLY A 56 19.83 9.61 -4.39
N ASP A 57 20.67 8.68 -3.92
CA ASP A 57 20.42 7.23 -4.00
C ASP A 57 19.13 6.85 -3.25
N GLY A 58 18.84 7.53 -2.13
CA GLY A 58 17.62 7.35 -1.34
C GLY A 58 16.35 7.82 -2.08
N THR A 59 16.41 8.97 -2.76
CA THR A 59 15.32 9.46 -3.61
C THR A 59 15.08 8.53 -4.80
N GLU A 60 16.14 8.09 -5.49
CA GLU A 60 16.04 7.14 -6.60
C GLU A 60 15.44 5.80 -6.14
N LEU A 61 15.81 5.32 -4.94
CA LEU A 61 15.23 4.14 -4.34
C LEU A 61 13.74 4.35 -4.01
N GLN A 62 13.35 5.52 -3.49
CA GLN A 62 11.95 5.85 -3.24
C GLN A 62 11.13 5.86 -4.53
N GLU A 63 11.62 6.48 -5.59
CA GLU A 63 10.98 6.47 -6.92
C GLU A 63 10.84 5.04 -7.47
N LYS A 64 11.86 4.20 -7.31
CA LYS A 64 11.80 2.80 -7.74
C LYS A 64 10.83 1.95 -6.91
N LEU A 65 10.72 2.22 -5.61
CA LEU A 65 9.77 1.54 -4.72
C LEU A 65 8.33 2.00 -4.97
N VAL A 66 8.13 3.29 -5.25
CA VAL A 66 6.88 3.87 -5.75
C VAL A 66 6.92 3.85 -7.28
N SER A 67 7.14 2.67 -7.86
CA SER A 67 6.85 2.53 -9.28
C SER A 67 5.34 2.72 -9.44
N GLU A 68 4.92 3.89 -9.93
CA GLU A 68 3.52 4.27 -10.19
C GLU A 68 2.78 3.10 -10.86
N THR A 69 3.46 2.46 -11.81
CA THR A 69 2.99 1.32 -12.59
C THR A 69 2.73 0.05 -11.74
N GLY A 70 3.61 -0.26 -10.79
CA GLY A 70 3.43 -1.38 -9.86
C GLY A 70 2.33 -1.12 -8.85
N CYS A 71 2.20 0.14 -8.41
CA CYS A 71 1.18 0.56 -7.48
C CYS A 71 -0.24 0.48 -8.09
N LEU A 72 -0.45 1.09 -9.27
CA LEU A 72 -1.75 1.08 -9.94
C LEU A 72 -2.20 -0.36 -10.24
N ARG A 73 -1.26 -1.24 -10.62
CA ARG A 73 -1.55 -2.66 -10.81
C ARG A 73 -2.03 -3.36 -9.54
N GLN A 74 -1.40 -3.10 -8.40
CA GLN A 74 -1.83 -3.66 -7.12
C GLN A 74 -3.20 -3.13 -6.70
N LEU A 75 -3.43 -1.83 -6.90
CA LEU A 75 -4.71 -1.18 -6.63
C LEU A 75 -5.83 -1.81 -7.46
N HIS A 76 -5.67 -1.87 -8.78
CA HIS A 76 -6.63 -2.52 -9.68
C HIS A 76 -6.91 -3.97 -9.29
N SER A 77 -5.86 -4.74 -8.95
CA SER A 77 -6.01 -6.14 -8.51
C SER A 77 -6.80 -6.25 -7.19
N GLY A 78 -6.58 -5.33 -6.26
CA GLY A 78 -7.33 -5.24 -5.01
C GLY A 78 -8.81 -4.93 -5.24
N LEU A 79 -9.13 -3.97 -6.10
CA LEU A 79 -10.51 -3.64 -6.45
C LEU A 79 -11.24 -4.84 -7.08
N PHE A 80 -10.58 -5.54 -8.01
CA PHE A 80 -11.12 -6.75 -8.63
C PHE A 80 -11.38 -7.87 -7.59
N LEU A 81 -10.49 -8.03 -6.61
CA LEU A 81 -10.69 -8.97 -5.49
C LEU A 81 -11.95 -8.61 -4.68
N TYR A 82 -12.10 -7.34 -4.28
CA TYR A 82 -13.27 -6.90 -3.53
C TYR A 82 -14.56 -7.04 -4.32
N GLN A 83 -14.54 -6.79 -5.62
CA GLN A 83 -15.70 -7.03 -6.48
C GLN A 83 -16.14 -8.50 -6.45
N GLY A 84 -15.17 -9.43 -6.51
CA GLY A 84 -15.43 -10.86 -6.39
C GLY A 84 -15.96 -11.27 -5.01
N LEU A 85 -15.44 -10.69 -3.93
CA LEU A 85 -15.91 -10.94 -2.57
C LEU A 85 -17.32 -10.40 -2.33
N LEU A 86 -17.62 -9.20 -2.82
CA LEU A 86 -18.97 -8.61 -2.72
C LEU A 86 -20.01 -9.42 -3.51
N GLN A 87 -19.61 -10.06 -4.61
CA GLN A 87 -20.51 -10.96 -5.34
C GLN A 87 -20.93 -12.19 -4.51
N THR A 88 -20.07 -12.72 -3.64
CA THR A 88 -20.44 -13.88 -2.80
C THR A 88 -21.43 -13.54 -1.69
N LEU A 89 -21.65 -12.24 -1.47
CA LEU A 89 -22.59 -11.68 -0.51
C LEU A 89 -24.00 -11.46 -1.10
N GLU A 90 -24.21 -11.79 -2.38
CA GLU A 90 -25.54 -11.79 -2.98
C GLU A 90 -26.49 -12.67 -2.15
N GLY A 91 -27.69 -12.15 -1.89
CA GLY A 91 -28.70 -12.85 -1.09
C GLY A 91 -28.41 -12.91 0.42
N ILE A 92 -27.69 -11.93 1.00
CA ILE A 92 -27.66 -11.72 2.47
C ILE A 92 -29.05 -11.39 3.00
N SER A 93 -29.69 -10.36 2.42
CA SER A 93 -30.98 -9.81 2.82
C SER A 93 -31.51 -8.93 1.68
N PRO A 94 -32.82 -8.94 1.38
CA PRO A 94 -33.40 -8.08 0.36
C PRO A 94 -33.24 -6.58 0.68
N GLU A 95 -33.18 -6.21 1.96
CA GLU A 95 -33.00 -4.83 2.41
C GLU A 95 -31.60 -4.28 2.12
N LEU A 96 -30.58 -5.17 2.10
CA LEU A 96 -29.18 -4.80 1.88
C LEU A 96 -28.77 -4.89 0.40
N ALA A 97 -29.55 -5.57 -0.43
CA ALA A 97 -29.30 -5.75 -1.86
C ALA A 97 -28.99 -4.44 -2.61
N PRO A 98 -29.81 -3.37 -2.52
CA PRO A 98 -29.52 -2.14 -3.27
C PRO A 98 -28.24 -1.44 -2.80
N THR A 99 -27.89 -1.56 -1.52
CA THR A 99 -26.63 -0.99 -0.99
C THR A 99 -25.42 -1.77 -1.49
N LEU A 100 -25.52 -3.10 -1.54
CA LEU A 100 -24.47 -3.97 -2.06
C LEU A 100 -24.28 -3.76 -3.57
N ASP A 101 -25.36 -3.60 -4.32
CA ASP A 101 -25.31 -3.36 -5.76
C ASP A 101 -24.67 -2.00 -6.08
N MET A 102 -25.04 -0.95 -5.34
CA MET A 102 -24.42 0.37 -5.48
C MET A 102 -22.92 0.30 -5.19
N LEU A 103 -22.52 -0.31 -4.07
CA LEU A 103 -21.11 -0.43 -3.70
C LEU A 103 -20.30 -1.21 -4.76
N ARG A 104 -20.89 -2.24 -5.37
CA ARG A 104 -20.24 -3.01 -6.44
C ARG A 104 -20.07 -2.18 -7.70
N LEU A 105 -21.06 -1.35 -8.04
CA LEU A 105 -21.00 -0.43 -9.18
C LEU A 105 -19.89 0.61 -8.96
N ASP A 106 -19.88 1.27 -7.80
CA ASP A 106 -18.88 2.29 -7.47
C ASP A 106 -17.44 1.73 -7.54
N ILE A 107 -17.23 0.51 -7.04
CA ILE A 107 -15.93 -0.16 -7.12
C ILE A 107 -15.56 -0.53 -8.56
N ALA A 108 -16.54 -0.95 -9.37
CA ALA A 108 -16.31 -1.28 -10.77
C ALA A 108 -15.89 -0.04 -11.58
N ASP A 109 -16.62 1.07 -11.41
CA ASP A 109 -16.32 2.34 -12.07
C ASP A 109 -14.95 2.88 -11.67
N PHE A 110 -14.60 2.76 -10.39
CA PHE A 110 -13.28 3.13 -9.91
C PHE A 110 -12.17 2.22 -10.49
N ALA A 111 -12.41 0.90 -10.56
CA ALA A 111 -11.46 -0.02 -11.18
C ALA A 111 -11.25 0.30 -12.67
N THR A 112 -12.31 0.66 -13.39
CA THR A 112 -12.23 1.11 -14.79
C THR A 112 -11.40 2.38 -14.93
N THR A 113 -11.58 3.36 -14.04
CA THR A 113 -10.80 4.60 -14.04
C THR A 113 -9.30 4.31 -13.89
N ILE A 114 -8.94 3.44 -12.94
CA ILE A 114 -7.55 3.04 -12.73
C ILE A 114 -6.99 2.28 -13.93
N TRP A 115 -7.79 1.40 -14.53
CA TRP A 115 -7.38 0.67 -15.72
C TRP A 115 -7.08 1.58 -16.90
N GLN A 116 -7.93 2.58 -17.15
CA GLN A 116 -7.71 3.58 -18.21
C GLN A 116 -6.40 4.34 -17.99
N GLN A 117 -6.11 4.77 -16.76
CA GLN A 117 -4.83 5.39 -16.43
C GLN A 117 -3.65 4.46 -16.71
N MET A 118 -3.77 3.18 -16.37
CA MET A 118 -2.73 2.19 -16.66
C MET A 118 -2.54 1.97 -18.17
N GLU A 119 -3.60 2.06 -18.98
CA GLU A 119 -3.51 2.00 -20.45
C GLU A 119 -2.77 3.21 -21.02
N GLU A 120 -3.09 4.42 -20.55
CA GLU A 120 -2.41 5.66 -20.95
C GLU A 120 -0.90 5.62 -20.62
N LEU A 121 -0.55 5.05 -19.47
CA LEU A 121 0.84 4.86 -19.03
C LEU A 121 1.53 3.65 -19.70
N GLY A 122 0.83 2.88 -20.55
CA GLY A 122 1.38 1.71 -21.24
C GLY A 122 1.68 0.52 -20.32
N THR A 123 1.03 0.44 -19.15
CA THR A 123 1.34 -0.50 -18.07
C THR A 123 0.20 -1.43 -17.69
N ALA A 124 -0.94 -1.27 -18.37
CA ALA A 124 -2.08 -2.17 -18.30
C ALA A 124 -1.61 -3.63 -18.49
N PRO A 125 -1.93 -4.53 -17.54
CA PRO A 125 -1.51 -5.91 -17.65
C PRO A 125 -2.23 -6.57 -18.84
N ALA A 126 -1.49 -7.33 -19.66
CA ALA A 126 -2.06 -8.02 -20.82
C ALA A 126 -3.12 -9.10 -20.45
N LEU A 127 -3.14 -9.51 -19.17
CA LEU A 127 -4.10 -10.47 -18.63
C LEU A 127 -4.77 -9.83 -17.42
N GLN A 128 -6.11 -9.93 -17.36
CA GLN A 128 -6.85 -9.52 -16.16
C GLN A 128 -6.37 -10.32 -14.93
N PRO A 129 -6.49 -9.76 -13.72
CA PRO A 129 -6.15 -10.48 -12.50
C PRO A 129 -6.84 -11.84 -12.49
N THR A 130 -6.06 -12.92 -12.35
CA THR A 130 -6.63 -14.26 -12.33
C THR A 130 -7.61 -14.34 -11.17
N ARG A 131 -8.88 -14.65 -11.48
CA ARG A 131 -9.93 -14.82 -10.50
C ARG A 131 -9.54 -15.97 -9.58
N SER A 132 -8.96 -15.63 -8.43
CA SER A 132 -8.69 -16.63 -7.40
C SER A 132 -10.01 -17.24 -6.94
N ALA A 133 -9.97 -18.50 -6.49
CA ALA A 133 -11.18 -19.21 -6.06
C ALA A 133 -11.91 -18.38 -5.00
N THR A 134 -13.06 -17.80 -5.37
CA THR A 134 -13.87 -17.00 -4.45
C THR A 134 -14.41 -17.91 -3.35
N PRO A 135 -14.31 -17.50 -2.07
CA PRO A 135 -14.79 -18.31 -0.97
C PRO A 135 -16.29 -18.53 -1.09
N ALA A 136 -16.73 -19.78 -1.04
CA ALA A 136 -18.16 -20.09 -0.99
C ALA A 136 -18.70 -19.72 0.40
N LEU A 137 -19.79 -18.95 0.45
CA LEU A 137 -20.51 -18.59 1.68
C LEU A 137 -21.91 -19.22 1.65
N PRO A 138 -22.03 -20.52 2.02
CA PRO A 138 -23.26 -21.29 1.79
C PRO A 138 -24.43 -20.87 2.69
N SER A 139 -24.18 -20.28 3.87
CA SER A 139 -25.23 -19.89 4.82
C SER A 139 -25.43 -18.37 4.92
N ALA A 140 -26.65 -17.95 5.27
CA ALA A 140 -26.96 -16.54 5.52
C ALA A 140 -26.12 -15.94 6.67
N PHE A 141 -25.82 -16.74 7.71
CA PHE A 141 -24.91 -16.33 8.78
C PHE A 141 -23.50 -16.03 8.26
N GLN A 142 -22.93 -16.93 7.44
CA GLN A 142 -21.61 -16.72 6.84
C GLN A 142 -21.58 -15.52 5.90
N ARG A 143 -22.65 -15.26 5.14
CA ARG A 143 -22.72 -14.05 4.31
C ARG A 143 -22.82 -12.78 5.16
N ARG A 144 -23.52 -12.80 6.30
CA ARG A 144 -23.56 -11.64 7.22
C ARG A 144 -22.20 -11.35 7.86
N VAL A 145 -21.57 -12.36 8.47
CA VAL A 145 -20.23 -12.21 9.07
C VAL A 145 -19.18 -11.90 8.02
N GLY A 146 -19.23 -12.59 6.88
CA GLY A 146 -18.38 -12.34 5.72
C GLY A 146 -18.54 -10.91 5.21
N GLY A 147 -19.78 -10.41 5.10
CA GLY A 147 -20.05 -9.05 4.67
C GLY A 147 -19.48 -7.99 5.61
N LEU A 148 -19.59 -8.20 6.92
CA LEU A 148 -18.96 -7.32 7.91
C LEU A 148 -17.43 -7.27 7.75
N LEU A 149 -16.79 -8.43 7.57
CA LEU A 149 -15.35 -8.52 7.37
C LEU A 149 -14.92 -7.88 6.06
N VAL A 150 -15.61 -8.19 4.95
CA VAL A 150 -15.32 -7.64 3.62
C VAL A 150 -15.43 -6.11 3.65
N ALA A 151 -16.50 -5.56 4.25
CA ALA A 151 -16.68 -4.11 4.37
C ALA A 151 -15.57 -3.45 5.22
N SER A 152 -15.20 -4.04 6.36
CA SER A 152 -14.13 -3.51 7.22
C SER A 152 -12.77 -3.50 6.53
N HIS A 153 -12.44 -4.55 5.78
CA HIS A 153 -11.17 -4.63 5.05
C HIS A 153 -11.18 -3.71 3.82
N LEU A 154 -12.30 -3.61 3.12
CA LEU A 154 -12.48 -2.68 2.00
C LEU A 154 -12.24 -1.24 2.45
N GLN A 155 -12.82 -0.83 3.59
CA GLN A 155 -12.60 0.52 4.12
C GLN A 155 -11.11 0.79 4.38
N SER A 156 -10.42 -0.12 5.06
CA SER A 156 -8.98 0.00 5.34
C SER A 156 -8.15 0.06 4.06
N PHE A 157 -8.54 -0.73 3.05
CA PHE A 157 -7.92 -0.71 1.73
C PHE A 157 -8.14 0.64 1.03
N LEU A 158 -9.37 1.17 1.01
CA LEU A 158 -9.68 2.45 0.38
C LEU A 158 -8.95 3.63 1.04
N GLU A 159 -8.73 3.58 2.36
CA GLU A 159 -7.90 4.56 3.06
C GLU A 159 -6.45 4.54 2.60
N LEU A 160 -5.87 3.34 2.41
CA LEU A 160 -4.52 3.19 1.85
C LEU A 160 -4.48 3.70 0.41
N VAL A 161 -5.47 3.35 -0.41
CA VAL A 161 -5.59 3.84 -1.79
C VAL A 161 -5.61 5.36 -1.83
N HIS A 162 -6.41 6.01 -0.98
CA HIS A 162 -6.47 7.46 -0.92
C HIS A 162 -5.12 8.08 -0.59
N ARG A 163 -4.38 7.52 0.38
CA ARG A 163 -3.03 8.00 0.74
C ARG A 163 -2.06 7.86 -0.42
N VAL A 164 -2.11 6.74 -1.12
CA VAL A 164 -1.20 6.45 -2.23
C VAL A 164 -1.49 7.32 -3.45
N LEU A 165 -2.77 7.47 -3.83
CA LEU A 165 -3.14 8.38 -4.91
C LEU A 165 -2.71 9.83 -4.63
N ARG A 166 -2.80 10.25 -3.36
CA ARG A 166 -2.30 11.57 -2.95
C ARG A 166 -0.79 11.70 -3.12
N GLN A 167 -0.02 10.65 -2.82
CA GLN A 167 1.43 10.65 -3.00
C GLN A 167 1.81 10.69 -4.49
N LEU A 168 1.12 9.92 -5.33
CA LEU A 168 1.32 9.94 -6.78
C LEU A 168 0.95 11.28 -7.42
N ALA A 169 -0.02 12.01 -6.86
CA ALA A 169 -0.36 13.35 -7.32
C ALA A 169 0.65 14.45 -6.89
N GLN A 170 1.58 14.14 -5.99
CA GLN A 170 2.57 15.07 -5.45
C GLN A 170 3.97 14.92 -6.07
N THR A 171 4.17 13.89 -6.90
CA THR A 171 5.37 13.66 -7.70
C THR A 171 5.27 14.35 -9.05
#